data_AF-A0A956AS64-F1
#
_entry.id   AF-A0A956AS64-F1
#
_cell.length_a   1.000
_cell.length_b   1.000
_cell.length_c   1.000
_cell.angle_alpha   90.00
_cell.angle_beta   90.00
_cell.angle_gamma   90.00
#
_symmetry.space_group_name_H-M   'P 1'
#
loop_
_entity.id
_entity.type
_entity.pdbx_description
1 polymer ?
#
loop_
_entity_poly.entity_id
_entity_poly.type
_entity_poly.pdbx_seq_one_letter_code
_entity_poly.pdbx_strand_id
1 'polypeptide(L)' 'MSPAERAFAEAHLGPLTEVVGVGWPGGPNRVWRLVGGRGTAYFKGFAGQRAFDRERRALADWGPALPAAPRVLAADD' A
#
# COMPACT_ATOMS: atom_id res chain seq x y z
N MET A 1 -11.45 3.27 -0.85
CA MET A 1 -10.90 2.08 -1.51
C MET A 1 -11.94 1.60 -2.50
N SER A 2 -11.55 1.34 -3.75
CA SER A 2 -12.42 0.76 -4.78
C SER A 2 -12.58 -0.75 -4.58
N PRO A 3 -13.57 -1.41 -5.22
CA PRO A 3 -13.71 -2.86 -5.17
C PRO A 3 -12.47 -3.62 -5.68
N ALA A 4 -11.82 -3.12 -6.74
CA ALA A 4 -10.60 -3.73 -7.29
C ALA A 4 -9.42 -3.61 -6.33
N GLU A 5 -9.21 -2.43 -5.73
CA GLU A 5 -8.17 -2.21 -4.69
C GLU A 5 -8.40 -3.15 -3.49
N ARG A 6 -9.68 -3.36 -3.09
CA ARG A 6 -10.04 -4.28 -2.01
C ARG A 6 -9.72 -5.73 -2.37
N ALA A 7 -10.12 -6.19 -3.55
CA ALA A 7 -9.86 -7.55 -4.00
C ALA A 7 -8.36 -7.86 -4.08
N PHE A 8 -7.57 -6.92 -4.62
CA PHE A 8 -6.12 -7.04 -4.65
C PHE A 8 -5.51 -7.14 -3.25
N ALA A 9 -5.97 -6.30 -2.32
CA ALA A 9 -5.51 -6.37 -0.93
C ALA A 9 -5.90 -7.69 -0.25
N GLU A 10 -7.12 -8.17 -0.46
CA GLU A 10 -7.62 -9.44 0.11
C GLU A 10 -6.86 -10.67 -0.43
N ALA A 11 -6.41 -10.64 -1.68
CA ALA A 11 -5.58 -11.71 -2.26
C ALA A 11 -4.24 -11.89 -1.51
N HIS A 12 -3.69 -10.81 -0.92
CA HIS A 12 -2.38 -10.81 -0.26
C HIS A 12 -2.46 -10.79 1.26
N LEU A 13 -3.48 -10.16 1.83
CA LEU A 13 -3.66 -10.02 3.29
C LEU A 13 -4.71 -10.99 3.85
N GLY A 14 -5.42 -11.74 3.00
CA GLY A 14 -6.63 -12.47 3.37
C GLY A 14 -7.84 -11.54 3.52
N PRO A 15 -9.04 -12.07 3.83
CA PRO A 15 -10.25 -11.27 3.98
C PRO A 15 -10.04 -10.09 4.93
N LEU A 16 -10.44 -8.89 4.52
CA LEU A 16 -10.25 -7.67 5.32
C LEU A 16 -11.37 -7.54 6.34
N THR A 17 -11.00 -7.37 7.60
CA THR A 17 -11.92 -7.10 8.72
C THR A 17 -12.00 -5.61 9.06
N GLU A 18 -10.98 -4.83 8.72
CA GLU A 18 -10.94 -3.38 8.96
C GLU A 18 -10.25 -2.65 7.80
N VAL A 19 -10.83 -1.51 7.40
CA VAL A 19 -10.27 -0.61 6.37
C VAL A 19 -10.44 0.83 6.84
N VAL A 20 -9.33 1.50 7.16
CA VAL A 20 -9.33 2.89 7.65
C VAL A 20 -8.56 3.78 6.70
N GLY A 21 -9.18 4.84 6.19
CA GLY A 21 -8.49 5.87 5.43
C GLY A 21 -7.58 6.69 6.36
N VAL A 22 -6.29 6.73 6.06
CA VAL A 22 -5.26 7.43 6.85
C VAL A 22 -4.43 8.40 6.00
N GLY A 23 -4.81 8.60 4.74
CA GLY A 23 -4.17 9.56 3.85
C GLY A 23 -4.41 11.00 4.28
N TRP A 24 -3.50 11.89 3.89
CA TRP A 24 -3.64 13.32 4.13
C TRP A 24 -4.87 13.90 3.41
N PRO A 25 -5.71 14.71 4.08
CA PRO A 25 -6.80 15.40 3.43
C PRO A 25 -6.29 16.25 2.26
N GLY A 26 -6.88 16.07 1.06
CA GLY A 26 -6.48 16.78 -0.15
C GLY A 26 -5.14 16.34 -0.76
N GLY A 27 -4.46 15.35 -0.17
CA GLY A 27 -3.26 14.76 -0.75
C GLY A 27 -3.59 14.02 -2.06
N PRO A 28 -2.68 14.02 -3.04
CA PRO A 28 -2.93 13.37 -4.33
C PRO A 28 -3.00 11.83 -4.20
N ASN A 29 -2.37 11.26 -3.17
CA ASN A 29 -2.35 9.82 -2.95
C ASN A 29 -3.34 9.43 -1.86
N ARG A 30 -3.98 8.29 -2.02
CA ARG A 30 -4.90 7.71 -1.04
C ARG A 30 -4.17 6.62 -0.27
N VAL A 31 -4.28 6.64 1.06
CA VAL A 31 -3.64 5.64 1.93
C VAL A 31 -4.68 5.05 2.87
N TRP A 32 -4.66 3.73 3.02
CA TRP A 32 -5.49 3.00 3.96
C TRP A 32 -4.64 2.12 4.86
N ARG A 33 -4.99 2.07 6.15
CA ARG A 33 -4.57 1.01 7.06
C ARG A 33 -5.57 -0.14 6.95
N LEU A 34 -5.07 -1.34 6.75
CA LEU A 34 -5.86 -2.55 6.54
C LEU A 34 -5.56 -3.55 7.65
N VAL A 35 -6.60 -4.24 8.11
CA VAL A 35 -6.48 -5.43 8.96
C VAL A 35 -7.16 -6.59 8.24
N GLY A 36 -6.43 -7.69 8.06
CA GLY A 36 -6.94 -8.91 7.43
C GLY A 36 -6.36 -10.18 8.05
N GLY A 37 -6.72 -11.33 7.49
CA GLY A 37 -6.37 -12.65 8.03
C GLY A 37 -4.87 -12.92 8.20
N ARG A 38 -3.99 -12.17 7.51
CA ARG A 38 -2.52 -12.29 7.59
C ARG A 38 -1.86 -11.15 8.37
N GLY A 39 -2.64 -10.24 8.97
CA GLY A 39 -2.14 -9.16 9.83
C GLY A 39 -2.55 -7.77 9.35
N THR A 40 -1.74 -6.78 9.72
CA THR A 40 -1.95 -5.37 9.38
C THR A 40 -1.00 -4.93 8.26
N ALA A 41 -1.52 -4.19 7.28
CA ALA A 41 -0.74 -3.60 6.20
C ALA A 41 -1.24 -2.20 5.85
N TYR A 42 -0.44 -1.46 5.08
CA TYR A 42 -0.85 -0.20 4.46
C TYR A 42 -1.01 -0.41 2.96
N PHE A 43 -2.11 0.09 2.40
CA PHE A 43 -2.32 0.16 0.95
C PHE A 43 -2.22 1.62 0.52
N LYS A 44 -1.49 1.89 -0.56
CA LYS A 44 -1.31 3.22 -1.10
C LYS A 44 -1.68 3.23 -2.58
N GLY A 45 -2.76 3.94 -2.90
CA GLY A 45 -3.14 4.27 -4.27
C GLY A 45 -2.47 5.56 -4.70
N PHE A 46 -1.76 5.52 -5.83
CA PHE A 46 -1.04 6.68 -6.37
C PHE A 46 -1.89 7.39 -7.41
N ALA A 47 -1.81 8.72 -7.46
CA ALA A 47 -2.50 9.51 -8.51
C ALA A 47 -1.84 9.43 -9.89
N GLY A 48 -0.63 8.87 -10.00
CA GLY A 48 0.04 8.74 -11.29
C GLY A 48 1.26 7.83 -11.27
N GLN A 49 1.53 7.22 -12.43
CA GLN A 49 2.56 6.21 -12.64
C GLN A 49 3.95 6.66 -12.17
N ARG A 50 4.34 7.89 -12.47
CA ARG A 50 5.66 8.42 -12.10
C ARG A 50 5.89 8.43 -10.58
N ALA A 51 4.85 8.69 -9.80
CA ALA A 51 4.96 8.69 -8.34
C ALA A 51 5.05 7.26 -7.79
N PHE A 52 4.26 6.35 -8.36
CA PHE A 52 4.33 4.91 -8.07
C PHE A 52 5.71 4.33 -8.37
N ASP A 53 6.23 4.55 -9.59
CA ASP A 53 7.53 4.03 -10.02
C ASP A 53 8.68 4.53 -9.14
N ARG A 54 8.65 5.82 -8.78
CA ARG A 54 9.67 6.40 -7.90
C ARG A 54 9.69 5.72 -6.53
N GLU A 55 8.52 5.50 -5.94
CA GLU A 55 8.44 4.87 -4.62
C GLU A 55 8.83 3.39 -4.67
N ARG A 56 8.36 2.67 -5.69
CA ARG A 56 8.72 1.27 -5.92
C ARG A 56 10.23 1.09 -6.08
N ARG A 57 10.88 1.92 -6.90
CA ARG A 57 12.34 1.89 -7.08
C ARG A 57 13.08 2.25 -5.80
N ALA A 58 12.66 3.30 -5.09
CA ALA A 58 13.29 3.68 -3.83
C ALA A 58 13.23 2.57 -2.77
N LEU A 59 12.08 1.89 -2.64
CA LEU A 59 11.95 0.76 -1.71
C LEU A 59 12.76 -0.47 -2.15
N ALA A 60 12.89 -0.73 -3.45
CA ALA A 60 13.71 -1.82 -3.96
C ALA A 60 15.21 -1.55 -3.78
N ASP A 61 15.66 -0.33 -4.11
CA ASP A 61 17.07 0.02 -4.20
C ASP A 61 17.65 0.40 -2.82
N TRP A 62 16.90 1.17 -2.02
CA TRP A 62 17.39 1.69 -0.74
C TRP A 62 16.79 0.97 0.46
N GLY A 63 15.61 0.35 0.32
CA GLY A 63 14.93 -0.34 1.40
C GLY A 63 15.80 -1.34 2.17
N PRO A 64 16.58 -2.21 1.52
CA PRO A 64 17.45 -3.17 2.22
C PRO A 64 18.52 -2.52 3.11
N ALA A 65 18.92 -1.28 2.83
CA ALA A 65 19.92 -0.55 3.59
C ALA A 65 19.32 0.35 4.70
N LEU A 66 18.00 0.50 4.74
CA LEU A 66 17.32 1.38 5.69
C LEU A 66 16.84 0.57 6.91
N PRO A 67 17.15 1.01 8.14
CA PRO A 67 16.88 0.24 9.36
C PRO A 67 15.39 0.05 9.67
N ALA A 68 14.51 0.82 9.03
CA ALA A 68 13.06 0.80 9.25
C ALA A 68 12.26 0.85 7.94
N ALA A 69 12.81 0.30 6.84
CA ALA A 69 12.07 0.24 5.59
C ALA A 69 10.83 -0.66 5.73
N PRO A 70 9.65 -0.23 5.23
CA PRO A 70 8.50 -1.12 5.17
C PRO A 70 8.77 -2.26 4.18
N ARG A 71 8.37 -3.47 4.55
CA ARG A 71 8.37 -4.60 3.62
C ARG A 71 7.25 -4.41 2.60
N VAL A 72 7.57 -4.50 1.32
CA VAL A 72 6.58 -4.55 0.24
C VAL A 72 5.97 -5.95 0.19
N LEU A 73 4.64 -6.05 0.36
CA LEU A 73 3.91 -7.31 0.25
C LEU A 73 3.53 -7.62 -1.20
N ALA A 74 3.09 -6.60 -1.94
CA ALA A 74 2.70 -6.68 -3.35
C ALA A 74 2.64 -5.27 -3.96
N ALA A 75 2.67 -5.19 -5.29
CA ALA A 75 2.45 -3.97 -6.07
C ALA A 75 1.79 -4.35 -7.41
N ASP A 76 0.94 -3.48 -7.95
CA ASP A 76 0.24 -3.64 -9.24
C ASP A 76 0.11 -2.26 -9.90
N ASP A 77 0.17 -2.24 -11.23
CA ASP A 77 0.29 -1.03 -12.07
C ASP A 77 -1.07 -0.60 -12.65
#